data_AF-A0A933ZLH3-F1
#
_entry.id   AF-A0A933ZLH3-F1
#
_cell.length_a   1.000
_cell.length_b   1.000
_cell.length_c   1.000
_cell.angle_alpha   90.00
_cell.angle_beta   90.00
_cell.angle_gamma   90.00
#
_symmetry.space_group_name_H-M   'P 1'
#
loop_
_entity.id
_entity.type
_entity.pdbx_description
1 polymer ?
#
loop_
_entity_poly.entity_id
_entity_poly.type
_entity_poly.pdbx_seq_one_letter_code
_entity_poly.pdbx_strand_id
1 'polypeptide(L)'
;MSLCRSATIFAGLSFALLCAAIGASCTIKEVDSLDNDAGVGGSGGTKATGGSGGTGGVAGTGGTNVGGGGTGGGTGGVGGTGGTNVGGGGTGGSPGTNQIGASCSADGDCLDGLKCATDKGADFFGGGPAHGFCTLSCASPNDAACDAYPGTTCIDMSVGTENALWCVPNCTLNAGDKNCNGRLDVACTDIGSSLVVCIPVCATDSDCNGRICDKRLNVCVDAATGGADKLGAGCDPANNTCEGKCLETTGGDGGAVDFCSQRCVFGNDYSCAYSDPNAGVAAGVCILGSTGNENIGDEAFCAKLCDKVEDCPAPGMFCDNSSTPYNGHGVCLPAP
;
A
#
# COMPACT_ATOMS: atom_id res chain seq x y z
N MET A 1 2.38 28.85 22.43
CA MET A 1 1.81 28.63 23.78
C MET A 1 0.30 28.57 23.68
N SER A 2 -0.27 27.37 23.63
CA SER A 2 -1.59 27.07 24.19
C SER A 2 -1.66 25.55 24.31
N LEU A 3 -1.54 25.06 25.54
CA LEU A 3 -1.63 23.64 25.89
C LEU A 3 -3.12 23.28 26.00
N CYS A 4 -3.57 22.30 25.22
CA CYS A 4 -4.79 21.58 25.53
C CYS A 4 -4.41 20.27 26.25
N ARG A 5 -4.39 20.32 27.57
CA ARG A 5 -4.39 19.13 28.43
C ARG A 5 -5.84 18.69 28.60
N SER A 6 -6.16 17.45 28.28
CA SER A 6 -7.40 16.83 28.73
C SER A 6 -7.09 15.56 29.52
N ALA A 7 -7.54 15.54 30.77
CA ALA A 7 -7.45 14.45 31.71
C ALA A 7 -8.82 14.30 32.36
N THR A 8 -9.50 13.15 32.22
CA THR A 8 -10.55 12.64 33.15
C THR A 8 -10.87 11.18 32.76
N ILE A 9 -10.43 10.18 33.55
CA ILE A 9 -11.12 9.44 34.64
C ILE A 9 -12.20 8.47 34.15
N PHE A 10 -11.92 7.18 34.37
CA PHE A 10 -12.85 6.03 34.30
C PHE A 10 -13.91 6.09 35.42
N ALA A 11 -15.18 5.94 35.05
CA ALA A 11 -16.19 5.24 35.84
C ALA A 11 -17.35 4.84 34.92
N GLY A 12 -17.70 3.55 34.92
CA GLY A 12 -18.52 2.92 33.89
C GLY A 12 -19.98 3.38 33.82
N LEU A 13 -20.52 3.34 32.60
CA LEU A 13 -21.94 3.13 32.29
C LEU A 13 -22.08 2.77 30.81
N SER A 14 -22.84 1.72 30.54
CA SER A 14 -23.43 1.22 29.28
C SER A 14 -22.90 1.74 27.92
N PHE A 15 -22.33 0.81 27.15
CA PHE A 15 -21.91 0.96 25.75
C PHE A 15 -23.07 1.40 24.84
N ALA A 16 -23.08 2.68 24.50
CA ALA A 16 -23.66 3.17 23.26
C ALA A 16 -22.51 3.44 22.28
N LEU A 17 -22.67 2.87 21.08
CA LEU A 17 -21.75 2.91 19.94
C LEU A 17 -21.36 4.37 19.62
N LEU A 18 -20.17 4.80 20.06
CA LEU A 18 -19.58 6.05 19.66
C LEU A 18 -18.63 5.74 18.50
N CYS A 19 -19.09 5.92 17.26
CA CYS A 19 -18.21 6.11 16.12
C CYS A 19 -17.43 7.40 16.37
N ALA A 20 -16.30 7.31 17.07
CA ALA A 20 -15.30 8.36 17.07
C ALA A 20 -14.68 8.35 15.67
N ALA A 21 -15.19 9.22 14.80
CA ALA A 21 -14.50 9.61 13.59
C ALA A 21 -13.15 10.21 14.01
N ILE A 22 -12.08 9.42 13.94
CA ILE A 22 -10.72 9.93 13.96
C ILE A 22 -10.53 10.57 12.57
N GLY A 23 -11.03 11.80 12.42
CA GLY A 23 -10.74 12.64 11.28
C GLY A 23 -9.27 13.04 11.35
N ALA A 24 -8.40 12.23 10.77
CA ALA A 24 -7.08 12.68 10.38
C ALA A 24 -7.30 13.64 9.20
N SER A 25 -7.45 14.93 9.49
CA SER A 25 -7.44 15.98 8.48
C SER A 25 -6.07 15.94 7.79
N CYS A 26 -6.02 15.39 6.58
CA CYS A 26 -4.85 15.45 5.72
C CYS A 26 -4.71 16.90 5.23
N THR A 27 -3.89 17.69 5.92
CA THR A 27 -3.43 18.94 5.33
C THR A 27 -2.39 18.59 4.28
N ILE A 28 -2.81 18.55 3.02
CA ILE A 28 -1.87 18.56 1.90
C ILE A 28 -1.16 19.91 1.97
N LYS A 29 0.06 19.94 2.52
CA LYS A 29 0.93 21.09 2.32
C LYS A 29 1.30 21.13 0.85
N GLU A 30 1.31 22.32 0.27
CA GLU A 30 1.87 22.55 -1.07
C GLU A 30 3.17 21.76 -1.21
N VAL A 31 3.20 20.86 -2.18
CA VAL A 31 4.41 20.14 -2.55
C VAL A 31 5.30 21.17 -3.22
N ASP A 32 6.17 21.81 -2.45
CA ASP A 32 7.33 22.51 -3.00
C ASP A 32 8.04 21.50 -3.89
N SER A 33 8.11 21.81 -5.19
CA SER A 33 8.77 21.04 -6.26
C SER A 33 9.92 20.20 -5.71
N LEU A 34 9.67 18.91 -5.50
CA LEU A 34 10.71 17.96 -5.14
C LEU A 34 11.65 17.83 -6.33
N ASP A 35 12.76 18.57 -6.29
CA ASP A 35 13.96 18.30 -7.08
C ASP A 35 14.48 16.90 -6.68
N ASN A 36 13.88 15.87 -7.26
CA ASN A 36 14.36 14.49 -7.17
C ASN A 36 15.59 14.33 -8.07
N ASP A 37 16.72 14.86 -7.62
CA ASP A 37 18.05 14.52 -8.12
C ASP A 37 18.50 13.17 -7.51
N ALA A 38 17.77 12.10 -7.85
CA ALA A 38 18.25 10.74 -7.76
C ALA A 38 18.54 10.26 -9.19
N GLY A 39 19.77 10.50 -9.63
CA GLY A 39 20.22 10.22 -10.99
C GLY A 39 19.95 8.78 -11.43
N VAL A 40 19.04 8.64 -12.40
CA VAL A 40 19.05 7.53 -13.35
C VAL A 40 19.76 8.04 -14.61
N GLY A 41 20.94 7.48 -14.86
CA GLY A 41 21.80 7.81 -15.99
C GLY A 41 21.08 7.71 -17.32
N GLY A 42 21.40 8.66 -18.21
CA GLY A 42 20.65 8.94 -19.42
C GLY A 42 20.76 7.92 -20.55
N SER A 43 19.95 8.16 -21.58
CA SER A 43 20.42 8.32 -22.97
C SER A 43 19.32 8.95 -23.80
N GLY A 44 19.67 10.06 -24.48
CA GLY A 44 18.78 10.75 -25.40
C GLY A 44 18.40 9.89 -26.61
N GLY A 45 17.15 10.05 -27.05
CA GLY A 45 16.62 9.42 -28.26
C GLY A 45 16.07 10.48 -29.20
N THR A 46 16.83 10.76 -30.27
CA THR A 46 16.41 11.51 -31.44
C THR A 46 15.23 10.85 -32.15
N LYS A 47 14.32 11.67 -32.69
CA LYS A 47 13.31 11.29 -33.68
C LYS A 47 13.91 10.39 -34.77
N ALA A 48 13.33 9.21 -34.96
CA ALA A 48 13.49 8.42 -36.19
C ALA A 48 12.12 7.88 -36.65
N THR A 49 11.75 8.32 -37.85
CA THR A 49 10.72 7.77 -38.71
C THR A 49 11.05 6.34 -39.15
N GLY A 50 10.06 5.45 -39.14
CA GLY A 50 9.94 4.28 -40.04
C GLY A 50 10.96 3.15 -39.87
N GLY A 51 10.51 1.98 -39.43
CA GLY A 51 11.32 0.76 -39.44
C GLY A 51 10.51 -0.48 -39.13
N SER A 52 10.64 -1.48 -40.00
CA SER A 52 9.83 -2.69 -40.15
C SER A 52 10.02 -3.72 -39.03
N GLY A 53 9.08 -4.68 -38.97
CA GLY A 53 8.94 -5.68 -37.90
C GLY A 53 10.19 -6.49 -37.55
N GLY A 54 10.32 -6.75 -36.24
CA GLY A 54 11.29 -7.66 -35.64
C GLY A 54 10.63 -8.96 -35.22
N THR A 55 11.21 -10.07 -35.66
CA THR A 55 10.88 -11.45 -35.32
C THR A 55 11.16 -11.78 -33.85
N GLY A 56 10.34 -12.66 -33.29
CA GLY A 56 10.36 -13.09 -31.88
C GLY A 56 11.71 -13.56 -31.35
N GLY A 57 11.98 -13.23 -30.09
CA GLY A 57 13.15 -13.67 -29.34
C GLY A 57 13.10 -15.17 -29.03
N VAL A 58 14.25 -15.81 -29.20
CA VAL A 58 14.51 -17.23 -28.92
C VAL A 58 14.62 -17.45 -27.41
N ALA A 59 13.98 -18.50 -26.89
CA ALA A 59 14.11 -18.95 -25.51
C ALA A 59 15.57 -19.28 -25.17
N GLY A 60 16.10 -18.68 -24.10
CA GLY A 60 17.44 -18.97 -23.62
C GLY A 60 17.57 -20.43 -23.17
N THR A 61 18.54 -21.14 -23.74
CA THR A 61 18.92 -22.49 -23.32
C THR A 61 19.59 -22.45 -21.94
N GLY A 62 19.02 -23.17 -20.97
CA GLY A 62 19.59 -23.32 -19.64
C GLY A 62 21.02 -23.90 -19.69
N GLY A 63 21.93 -23.25 -18.97
CA GLY A 63 23.31 -23.70 -18.83
C GLY A 63 23.39 -24.92 -17.91
N THR A 64 23.78 -26.07 -18.47
CA THR A 64 24.17 -27.25 -17.71
C THR A 64 25.59 -27.10 -17.19
N ASN A 65 25.77 -26.47 -16.03
CA ASN A 65 27.01 -26.58 -15.26
C ASN A 65 26.80 -27.53 -14.09
N VAL A 66 27.24 -28.78 -14.29
CA VAL A 66 27.36 -29.79 -13.23
C VAL A 66 28.68 -29.53 -12.50
N GLY A 67 28.62 -28.77 -11.41
CA GLY A 67 29.73 -28.60 -10.47
C GLY A 67 29.65 -29.65 -9.37
N GLY A 68 30.74 -30.39 -9.16
CA GLY A 68 30.80 -31.55 -8.29
C GLY A 68 30.81 -31.25 -6.79
N GLY A 69 30.24 -32.21 -6.04
CA GLY A 69 30.74 -32.73 -4.76
C GLY A 69 31.15 -31.74 -3.67
N GLY A 70 30.19 -31.28 -2.89
CA GLY A 70 30.39 -30.78 -1.54
C GLY A 70 29.24 -31.25 -0.63
N THR A 71 29.50 -32.19 0.27
CA THR A 71 28.56 -32.59 1.31
C THR A 71 28.47 -31.50 2.37
N GLY A 72 27.47 -30.64 2.25
CA GLY A 72 27.08 -29.64 3.24
C GLY A 72 25.65 -29.19 2.96
N GLY A 73 24.69 -29.77 3.70
CA GLY A 73 23.27 -29.59 3.47
C GLY A 73 22.79 -28.17 3.81
N GLY A 74 22.53 -27.39 2.77
CA GLY A 74 21.57 -26.30 2.78
C GLY A 74 20.76 -26.42 1.51
N THR A 75 19.44 -26.56 1.61
CA THR A 75 18.55 -26.56 0.45
C THR A 75 18.63 -25.19 -0.21
N GLY A 76 19.44 -25.07 -1.27
CA GLY A 76 19.51 -23.88 -2.09
C GLY A 76 18.13 -23.59 -2.67
N GLY A 77 17.61 -22.39 -2.41
CA GLY A 77 16.36 -21.92 -2.98
C GLY A 77 16.40 -22.03 -4.51
N VAL A 78 15.35 -22.59 -5.07
CA VAL A 78 15.15 -22.66 -6.52
C VAL A 78 15.06 -21.23 -7.04
N GLY A 79 15.98 -20.83 -7.93
CA GLY A 79 15.89 -19.54 -8.59
C GLY A 79 14.56 -19.42 -9.32
N GLY A 80 13.80 -18.36 -9.00
CA GLY A 80 12.52 -18.07 -9.64
C GLY A 80 12.69 -17.99 -11.16
N THR A 81 11.76 -18.60 -11.89
CA THR A 81 11.70 -18.43 -13.34
C THR A 81 11.23 -17.01 -13.64
N GLY A 82 12.01 -16.27 -14.43
CA GLY A 82 11.61 -14.95 -14.90
C GLY A 82 10.33 -15.08 -15.71
N GLY A 83 9.21 -14.57 -15.18
CA GLY A 83 7.95 -14.51 -15.91
C GLY A 83 8.10 -13.63 -17.14
N THR A 84 7.66 -14.12 -18.31
CA THR A 84 7.68 -13.39 -19.58
C THR A 84 6.59 -12.30 -19.68
N ASN A 85 5.91 -11.99 -18.58
CA ASN A 85 4.97 -10.88 -18.52
C ASN A 85 5.75 -9.62 -18.20
N VAL A 86 5.72 -8.66 -19.12
CA VAL A 86 6.09 -7.26 -18.86
C VAL A 86 5.12 -6.77 -17.77
N GLY A 87 5.52 -6.83 -16.50
CA GLY A 87 4.66 -6.50 -15.36
C GLY A 87 4.66 -7.48 -14.18
N GLY A 88 5.41 -8.59 -14.25
CA GLY A 88 5.60 -9.46 -13.08
C GLY A 88 6.55 -8.79 -12.07
N GLY A 89 5.99 -8.26 -10.98
CA GLY A 89 6.75 -7.81 -9.81
C GLY A 89 7.83 -8.84 -9.45
N GLY A 90 9.06 -8.35 -9.28
CA GLY A 90 10.23 -9.21 -9.12
C GLY A 90 10.07 -10.12 -7.90
N THR A 91 10.24 -11.43 -8.10
CA THR A 91 10.42 -12.43 -7.02
C THR A 91 11.83 -12.33 -6.42
N GLY A 92 12.28 -11.11 -6.14
CA GLY A 92 13.61 -10.80 -5.60
C GLY A 92 13.71 -11.04 -4.09
N GLY A 93 13.12 -12.14 -3.59
CA GLY A 93 13.32 -12.59 -2.22
C GLY A 93 14.65 -13.35 -2.13
N SER A 94 15.74 -12.65 -1.82
CA SER A 94 16.83 -13.30 -1.11
C SER A 94 16.23 -13.95 0.16
N PRO A 95 16.63 -15.16 0.59
CA PRO A 95 16.09 -15.86 1.78
C PRO A 95 16.53 -15.18 3.09
N GLY A 96 16.39 -13.86 3.15
CA GLY A 96 16.61 -13.03 4.30
C GLY A 96 15.41 -13.14 5.21
N THR A 97 15.37 -14.25 5.94
CA THR A 97 14.59 -14.52 7.15
C THR A 97 13.07 -14.45 6.98
N ASN A 98 12.43 -15.59 7.19
CA ASN A 98 10.99 -15.79 7.35
C ASN A 98 10.40 -15.03 8.59
N GLN A 99 10.82 -13.79 8.82
CA GLN A 99 10.54 -12.99 10.00
C GLN A 99 9.13 -12.37 9.96
N ILE A 100 8.75 -11.69 11.04
CA ILE A 100 7.48 -10.95 11.09
C ILE A 100 7.43 -9.94 9.92
N GLY A 101 6.32 -9.95 9.19
CA GLY A 101 6.07 -9.14 7.99
C GLY A 101 6.54 -9.73 6.66
N ALA A 102 7.23 -10.87 6.66
CA ALA A 102 7.52 -11.60 5.43
C ALA A 102 6.23 -12.10 4.75
N SER A 103 6.24 -12.26 3.43
CA SER A 103 5.16 -12.94 2.71
C SER A 103 5.17 -14.43 3.00
N CYS A 104 4.01 -15.08 2.92
CA CYS A 104 3.88 -16.50 3.19
C CYS A 104 2.60 -17.06 2.55
N SER A 105 2.59 -18.36 2.30
CA SER A 105 1.41 -19.09 1.85
C SER A 105 0.92 -20.11 2.88
N ALA A 106 1.81 -20.52 3.79
CA ALA A 106 1.52 -21.40 4.92
C ALA A 106 2.50 -21.13 6.08
N ASP A 107 2.20 -21.64 7.28
CA ASP A 107 3.02 -21.43 8.48
C ASP A 107 4.48 -21.90 8.32
N GLY A 108 4.72 -22.93 7.50
CA GLY A 108 6.07 -23.43 7.22
C GLY A 108 6.96 -22.48 6.41
N ASP A 109 6.36 -21.44 5.81
CA ASP A 109 7.10 -20.36 5.15
C ASP A 109 7.57 -19.30 6.17
N CYS A 110 7.13 -19.39 7.42
CA CYS A 110 7.48 -18.46 8.49
C CYS A 110 8.61 -19.03 9.39
N LEU A 111 9.26 -18.16 10.16
CA LEU A 111 10.28 -18.53 11.15
C LEU A 111 9.60 -19.31 12.27
N ASP A 112 10.31 -20.25 12.88
CA ASP A 112 9.78 -21.06 13.99
C ASP A 112 9.06 -20.19 15.04
N GLY A 113 7.84 -20.60 15.37
CA GLY A 113 6.97 -19.91 16.31
C GLY A 113 6.03 -18.86 15.70
N LEU A 114 6.23 -18.47 14.44
CA LEU A 114 5.33 -17.58 13.72
C LEU A 114 4.23 -18.37 12.99
N LYS A 115 3.12 -17.69 12.71
CA LYS A 115 1.99 -18.14 11.90
C LYS A 115 1.93 -17.33 10.61
N CYS A 116 1.51 -17.95 9.53
CA CYS A 116 1.11 -17.24 8.32
C CYS A 116 -0.34 -16.76 8.43
N ALA A 117 -0.55 -15.45 8.51
CA ALA A 117 -1.85 -14.86 8.22
C ALA A 117 -2.03 -14.85 6.70
N THR A 118 -2.86 -15.74 6.18
CA THR A 118 -3.04 -15.90 4.72
C THR A 118 -4.09 -14.93 4.16
N ASP A 119 -4.06 -14.72 2.84
CA ASP A 119 -5.08 -13.99 2.08
C ASP A 119 -6.51 -14.53 2.24
N LYS A 120 -6.64 -15.81 2.59
CA LYS A 120 -7.91 -16.50 2.89
C LYS A 120 -8.36 -16.38 4.34
N GLY A 121 -7.53 -15.80 5.21
CA GLY A 121 -7.83 -15.61 6.63
C GLY A 121 -8.84 -14.49 6.90
N ALA A 122 -9.08 -14.28 8.19
CA ALA A 122 -9.81 -13.14 8.75
C ALA A 122 -8.99 -12.42 9.83
N ASP A 123 -7.68 -12.72 9.88
CA ASP A 123 -6.77 -12.28 10.94
C ASP A 123 -6.58 -10.74 10.95
N PHE A 124 -6.74 -10.06 9.80
CA PHE A 124 -6.48 -8.62 9.64
C PHE A 124 -7.78 -7.89 9.26
N PHE A 125 -8.33 -7.08 10.17
CA PHE A 125 -9.54 -6.30 9.92
C PHE A 125 -10.73 -7.13 9.39
N GLY A 126 -10.84 -8.40 9.80
CA GLY A 126 -11.87 -9.34 9.33
C GLY A 126 -11.57 -9.99 7.96
N GLY A 127 -10.41 -9.71 7.37
CA GLY A 127 -9.91 -10.29 6.12
C GLY A 127 -8.49 -10.84 6.23
N GLY A 128 -7.93 -11.23 5.08
CA GLY A 128 -6.56 -11.73 4.97
C GLY A 128 -5.64 -10.72 4.29
N PRO A 129 -4.36 -10.61 4.68
CA PRO A 129 -3.41 -9.75 3.99
C PRO A 129 -3.06 -10.31 2.59
N ALA A 130 -2.86 -9.42 1.61
CA ALA A 130 -2.36 -9.78 0.29
C ALA A 130 -1.04 -10.55 0.39
N HIS A 131 -0.92 -11.62 -0.40
CA HIS A 131 0.28 -12.49 -0.45
C HIS A 131 0.75 -13.06 0.90
N GLY A 132 -0.14 -13.06 1.90
CA GLY A 132 0.13 -13.49 3.27
C GLY A 132 1.10 -12.61 4.06
N PHE A 133 1.13 -12.84 5.36
CA PHE A 133 1.95 -12.08 6.30
C PHE A 133 2.37 -12.96 7.50
N CYS A 134 3.66 -13.23 7.64
CA CYS A 134 4.17 -13.91 8.82
C CYS A 134 3.99 -13.01 10.05
N THR A 135 3.32 -13.50 11.07
CA THR A 135 3.00 -12.77 12.29
C THR A 135 2.87 -13.72 13.48
N LEU A 136 2.60 -13.17 14.66
CA LEU A 136 2.32 -13.89 15.89
C LEU A 136 1.14 -13.21 16.60
N SER A 137 0.19 -13.99 17.09
CA SER A 137 -0.90 -13.45 17.90
C SER A 137 -0.39 -13.00 19.26
N CYS A 138 -0.88 -11.88 19.76
CA CYS A 138 -0.59 -11.36 21.09
C CYS A 138 -1.88 -11.15 21.90
N ALA A 139 -1.79 -11.05 23.23
CA ALA A 139 -2.95 -10.95 24.12
C ALA A 139 -3.29 -9.51 24.53
N SER A 140 -2.35 -8.58 24.43
CA SER A 140 -2.52 -7.18 24.78
C SER A 140 -1.52 -6.27 24.07
N PRO A 141 -1.80 -4.97 23.91
CA PRO A 141 -0.77 -4.02 23.51
C PRO A 141 0.46 -4.14 24.43
N ASN A 142 1.66 -4.26 23.85
CA ASN A 142 2.93 -4.56 24.55
C ASN A 142 3.06 -5.97 25.14
N ASP A 143 2.41 -6.98 24.54
CA ASP A 143 2.67 -8.38 24.90
C ASP A 143 4.14 -8.76 24.63
N ALA A 144 4.77 -9.42 25.61
CA ALA A 144 6.15 -9.91 25.54
C ALA A 144 6.36 -10.95 24.42
N ALA A 145 5.30 -11.54 23.87
CA ALA A 145 5.37 -12.38 22.69
C ALA A 145 5.99 -11.64 21.49
N CYS A 146 5.65 -10.36 21.29
CA CYS A 146 6.25 -9.56 20.20
C CYS A 146 7.68 -9.12 20.53
N ASP A 147 8.02 -8.94 21.81
CA ASP A 147 9.37 -8.53 22.24
C ASP A 147 10.46 -9.55 21.86
N ALA A 148 10.08 -10.82 21.65
CA ALA A 148 10.98 -11.86 21.14
C ALA A 148 11.49 -11.56 19.71
N TYR A 149 10.81 -10.66 18.99
CA TYR A 149 11.13 -10.24 17.62
C TYR A 149 11.41 -8.73 17.61
N PRO A 150 12.70 -8.33 17.65
CA PRO A 150 13.10 -6.93 17.74
C PRO A 150 12.47 -6.06 16.66
N GLY A 151 11.99 -4.88 17.04
CA GLY A 151 11.38 -3.94 16.10
C GLY A 151 9.96 -4.34 15.69
N THR A 152 9.24 -5.11 16.50
CA THR A 152 7.82 -5.37 16.30
C THR A 152 6.98 -4.81 17.44
N THR A 153 5.68 -4.67 17.22
CA THR A 153 4.73 -4.25 18.24
C THR A 153 3.42 -5.01 18.11
N CYS A 154 2.71 -5.18 19.21
CA CYS A 154 1.37 -5.78 19.21
C CYS A 154 0.33 -4.70 18.92
N ILE A 155 -0.42 -4.85 17.82
CA ILE A 155 -1.52 -3.93 17.49
C ILE A 155 -2.85 -4.67 17.41
N ASP A 156 -3.91 -3.96 17.76
CA ASP A 156 -5.28 -4.43 17.61
C ASP A 156 -5.76 -4.15 16.18
N MET A 157 -6.03 -5.22 15.43
CA MET A 157 -6.57 -5.19 14.07
C MET A 157 -8.00 -5.71 14.02
N SER A 158 -8.67 -5.78 15.15
CA SER A 158 -10.04 -6.24 15.21
C SER A 158 -11.00 -5.33 14.46
N VAL A 159 -12.06 -5.94 13.94
CA VAL A 159 -13.28 -5.25 13.51
C VAL A 159 -14.44 -5.75 14.36
N GLY A 160 -15.19 -4.83 14.95
CA GLY A 160 -16.32 -5.18 15.82
C GLY A 160 -15.89 -5.72 17.18
N THR A 161 -16.29 -6.95 17.52
CA THR A 161 -16.08 -7.56 18.85
C THR A 161 -15.06 -8.68 18.86
N GLU A 162 -14.38 -8.92 17.74
CA GLU A 162 -13.34 -9.94 17.66
C GLU A 162 -12.08 -9.43 18.37
N ASN A 163 -11.29 -10.32 18.97
CA ASN A 163 -9.97 -9.95 19.49
C ASN A 163 -8.93 -10.44 18.49
N ALA A 164 -8.43 -9.53 17.66
CA ALA A 164 -7.42 -9.82 16.64
C ALA A 164 -6.19 -8.94 16.89
N LEU A 165 -5.40 -9.30 17.91
CA LEU A 165 -4.15 -8.62 18.21
C LEU A 165 -2.97 -9.38 17.61
N TRP A 166 -2.16 -8.69 16.82
CA TRP A 166 -1.07 -9.30 16.06
C TRP A 166 0.23 -8.48 16.16
N CYS A 167 1.36 -9.19 16.17
CA CYS A 167 2.67 -8.58 16.09
C CYS A 167 2.95 -8.11 14.66
N VAL A 168 3.27 -6.83 14.49
CA VAL A 168 3.66 -6.23 13.21
C VAL A 168 5.03 -5.56 13.31
N PRO A 169 5.79 -5.46 12.21
CA PRO A 169 7.02 -4.69 12.18
C PRO A 169 6.73 -3.20 12.42
N ASN A 170 7.56 -2.57 13.23
CA ASN A 170 7.70 -1.13 13.27
C ASN A 170 8.44 -0.68 12.01
N CYS A 171 8.16 0.53 11.55
CA CYS A 171 8.89 1.13 10.45
C CYS A 171 9.13 2.62 10.71
N THR A 172 9.93 3.23 9.84
CA THR A 172 10.26 4.65 9.93
C THR A 172 9.74 5.31 8.68
N LEU A 173 8.81 6.25 8.81
CA LEU A 173 8.37 7.07 7.68
C LEU A 173 9.58 7.68 6.99
N ASN A 174 9.51 7.78 5.66
CA ASN A 174 10.49 8.46 4.83
C ASN A 174 11.84 7.73 4.73
N ALA A 175 11.95 6.48 5.18
CA ALA A 175 13.19 5.70 5.09
C ALA A 175 13.42 5.03 3.72
N GLY A 176 12.43 5.10 2.82
CA GLY A 176 12.54 4.65 1.43
C GLY A 176 12.17 3.18 1.23
N ASP A 177 12.59 2.63 0.09
CA ASP A 177 12.20 1.33 -0.47
C ASP A 177 12.47 0.09 0.41
N LYS A 178 13.27 0.24 1.47
CA LYS A 178 13.53 -0.83 2.44
C LYS A 178 12.50 -0.92 3.55
N ASN A 179 11.56 0.03 3.62
CA ASN A 179 10.47 -0.03 4.57
C ASN A 179 9.65 -1.30 4.37
N CYS A 180 9.22 -1.90 5.49
CA CYS A 180 8.36 -3.07 5.49
C CYS A 180 8.90 -4.26 4.67
N ASN A 181 10.21 -4.51 4.79
CA ASN A 181 10.94 -5.54 4.06
C ASN A 181 10.93 -5.34 2.53
N GLY A 182 10.68 -4.12 2.06
CA GLY A 182 10.61 -3.77 0.64
C GLY A 182 9.40 -4.35 -0.08
N ARG A 183 8.34 -4.67 0.65
CA ARG A 183 7.08 -5.17 0.12
C ARG A 183 6.25 -4.04 -0.46
N LEU A 184 5.82 -4.18 -1.72
CA LEU A 184 4.94 -3.21 -2.40
C LEU A 184 3.46 -3.37 -2.01
N ASP A 185 3.14 -4.40 -1.24
CA ASP A 185 1.83 -4.72 -0.69
C ASP A 185 1.78 -4.55 0.85
N VAL A 186 2.73 -3.80 1.41
CA VAL A 186 2.76 -3.43 2.83
C VAL A 186 3.25 -1.98 2.95
N ALA A 187 2.41 -1.12 3.53
CA ALA A 187 2.70 0.30 3.69
C ALA A 187 3.24 0.60 5.10
N CYS A 188 4.24 1.46 5.18
CA CYS A 188 4.64 2.06 6.45
C CYS A 188 3.62 3.14 6.85
N THR A 189 2.85 2.88 7.91
CA THR A 189 1.66 3.66 8.28
C THR A 189 1.79 4.22 9.69
N ASP A 190 1.52 5.51 9.87
CA ASP A 190 1.31 6.12 11.19
C ASP A 190 -0.13 5.84 11.66
N ILE A 191 -0.27 4.99 12.68
CA ILE A 191 -1.59 4.63 13.24
C ILE A 191 -1.94 5.48 14.48
N GLY A 192 -1.23 6.59 14.68
CA GLY A 192 -1.40 7.51 15.79
C GLY A 192 -0.54 7.15 17.00
N SER A 193 -0.58 8.00 18.03
CA SER A 193 0.24 7.84 19.26
C SER A 193 1.75 7.73 19.00
N SER A 194 2.23 8.30 17.88
CA SER A 194 3.62 8.17 17.40
C SER A 194 4.02 6.72 17.09
N LEU A 195 3.04 5.85 16.80
CA LEU A 195 3.28 4.47 16.42
C LEU A 195 3.22 4.32 14.90
N VAL A 196 4.35 3.96 14.31
CA VAL A 196 4.49 3.76 12.87
C VAL A 196 4.84 2.29 12.60
N VAL A 197 3.97 1.62 11.86
CA VAL A 197 4.02 0.16 11.66
C VAL A 197 3.73 -0.22 10.21
N CYS A 198 4.16 -1.42 9.85
CA CYS A 198 3.92 -2.01 8.54
C CYS A 198 2.54 -2.66 8.48
N ILE A 199 1.65 -2.08 7.68
CA ILE A 199 0.27 -2.53 7.49
C ILE A 199 0.10 -3.09 6.08
N PRO A 200 -0.42 -4.31 5.90
CA PRO A 200 -0.71 -4.87 4.59
C PRO A 200 -1.69 -4.02 3.78
N VAL A 201 -1.48 -3.98 2.46
CA VAL A 201 -2.36 -3.30 1.51
C VAL A 201 -2.58 -4.19 0.29
N CYS A 202 -3.82 -4.40 -0.11
CA CYS A 202 -4.14 -5.02 -1.40
C CYS A 202 -4.37 -3.95 -2.48
N ALA A 203 -3.70 -4.07 -3.62
CA ALA A 203 -3.74 -3.13 -4.73
C ALA A 203 -4.79 -3.50 -5.78
N THR A 204 -5.14 -4.78 -5.90
CA THR A 204 -6.10 -5.33 -6.87
C THR A 204 -6.68 -6.66 -6.37
N ASP A 205 -7.74 -7.16 -7.01
CA ASP A 205 -8.27 -8.49 -6.71
C ASP A 205 -7.29 -9.62 -7.06
N SER A 206 -6.36 -9.39 -7.99
CA SER A 206 -5.31 -10.37 -8.32
C SER A 206 -4.36 -10.65 -7.15
N ASP A 207 -4.26 -9.73 -6.18
CA ASP A 207 -3.44 -9.93 -4.98
C ASP A 207 -4.10 -10.89 -3.98
N CYS A 208 -5.36 -11.25 -4.20
CA CYS A 208 -6.22 -11.94 -3.24
C CYS A 208 -6.60 -13.38 -3.62
N ASN A 209 -5.91 -14.00 -4.59
CA ASN A 209 -6.01 -15.43 -4.92
C ASN A 209 -7.45 -16.00 -4.97
N GLY A 210 -8.34 -15.29 -5.68
CA GLY A 210 -9.75 -15.66 -5.84
C GLY A 210 -10.72 -15.00 -4.86
N ARG A 211 -10.23 -14.18 -3.93
CA ARG A 211 -11.01 -13.24 -3.12
C ARG A 211 -10.96 -11.83 -3.72
N ILE A 212 -11.70 -10.90 -3.12
CA ILE A 212 -11.79 -9.50 -3.54
C ILE A 212 -10.91 -8.67 -2.62
N CYS A 213 -10.20 -7.71 -3.20
CA CYS A 213 -9.50 -6.70 -2.41
C CYS A 213 -10.50 -5.64 -1.94
N ASP A 214 -10.78 -5.63 -0.64
CA ASP A 214 -11.57 -4.56 -0.03
C ASP A 214 -10.74 -3.27 0.04
N LYS A 215 -11.05 -2.29 -0.81
CA LYS A 215 -10.32 -1.01 -0.86
C LYS A 215 -10.51 -0.13 0.37
N ARG A 216 -11.56 -0.37 1.15
CA ARG A 216 -11.84 0.37 2.37
C ARG A 216 -10.98 -0.14 3.51
N LEU A 217 -10.85 -1.46 3.63
CA LEU A 217 -10.10 -2.13 4.69
C LEU A 217 -8.66 -2.52 4.29
N ASN A 218 -8.35 -2.50 3.00
CA ASN A 218 -7.12 -3.00 2.34
C ASN A 218 -6.77 -4.47 2.64
N VAL A 219 -7.78 -5.32 2.77
CA VAL A 219 -7.60 -6.75 3.02
C VAL A 219 -8.42 -7.56 2.03
N CYS A 220 -7.98 -8.80 1.81
CA CYS A 220 -8.66 -9.77 0.99
C CYS A 220 -9.87 -10.34 1.72
N VAL A 221 -11.05 -10.21 1.12
CA VAL A 221 -12.36 -10.59 1.69
C VAL A 221 -13.21 -11.29 0.64
N ASP A 222 -14.28 -11.96 1.07
CA ASP A 222 -15.20 -12.62 0.12
C ASP A 222 -16.16 -11.63 -0.58
N ALA A 223 -16.41 -10.49 0.05
CA ALA A 223 -17.21 -9.41 -0.50
C ALA A 223 -16.70 -8.05 0.01
N ALA A 224 -16.45 -7.11 -0.89
CA ALA A 224 -16.00 -5.77 -0.52
C ALA A 224 -17.07 -5.02 0.31
N THR A 225 -16.62 -4.28 1.31
CA THR A 225 -17.45 -3.46 2.20
C THR A 225 -17.53 -2.00 1.77
N GLY A 226 -16.79 -1.63 0.72
CA GLY A 226 -16.82 -0.31 0.07
C GLY A 226 -18.19 0.08 -0.49
N GLY A 227 -18.38 1.38 -0.74
CA GLY A 227 -19.53 1.87 -1.51
C GLY A 227 -19.29 1.77 -3.02
N ALA A 228 -20.13 2.41 -3.83
CA ALA A 228 -20.06 2.31 -5.29
C ALA A 228 -19.17 3.36 -5.95
N ASP A 229 -18.81 4.44 -5.23
CA ASP A 229 -18.12 5.57 -5.82
C ASP A 229 -16.64 5.26 -6.03
N LYS A 230 -16.19 5.48 -7.27
CA LYS A 230 -14.87 5.11 -7.76
C LYS A 230 -13.82 6.17 -7.41
N LEU A 231 -12.55 5.83 -7.64
CA LEU A 231 -11.42 6.73 -7.49
C LEU A 231 -11.67 8.09 -8.19
N GLY A 232 -11.44 9.17 -7.45
CA GLY A 232 -11.60 10.57 -7.86
C GLY A 232 -13.03 11.11 -7.80
N ALA A 233 -14.06 10.29 -7.56
CA ALA A 233 -15.44 10.78 -7.41
C ALA A 233 -15.57 11.70 -6.18
N GLY A 234 -16.42 12.73 -6.24
CA GLY A 234 -16.72 13.54 -5.06
C GLY A 234 -17.46 12.71 -3.99
N CYS A 235 -17.22 12.98 -2.72
CA CYS A 235 -17.82 12.23 -1.61
C CYS A 235 -18.15 13.11 -0.41
N ASP A 236 -18.90 12.57 0.55
CA ASP A 236 -19.16 13.17 1.85
C ASP A 236 -18.45 12.32 2.93
N PRO A 237 -17.49 12.87 3.69
CA PRO A 237 -16.81 12.13 4.76
C PRO A 237 -17.76 11.59 5.84
N ALA A 238 -18.90 12.26 6.07
CA ALA A 238 -19.91 11.81 7.01
C ALA A 238 -20.76 10.65 6.48
N ASN A 239 -20.81 10.47 5.16
CA ASN A 239 -21.53 9.39 4.49
C ASN A 239 -20.65 8.77 3.39
N ASN A 240 -19.58 8.09 3.81
CA ASN A 240 -18.58 7.56 2.90
C ASN A 240 -19.14 6.48 1.95
N THR A 241 -19.47 6.89 0.73
CA THR A 241 -19.93 6.06 -0.40
C THR A 241 -18.80 5.56 -1.30
N CYS A 242 -17.55 5.86 -0.98
CA CYS A 242 -16.38 5.44 -1.76
C CYS A 242 -16.12 3.94 -1.63
N GLU A 243 -15.61 3.32 -2.70
CA GLU A 243 -15.04 1.98 -2.65
C GLU A 243 -13.93 1.87 -1.62
N GLY A 244 -13.08 2.91 -1.55
CA GLY A 244 -12.03 3.04 -0.55
C GLY A 244 -12.40 4.01 0.58
N LYS A 245 -11.68 5.13 0.64
CA LYS A 245 -11.87 6.20 1.62
C LYS A 245 -12.29 7.51 0.95
N CYS A 246 -13.18 8.24 1.62
CA CYS A 246 -13.39 9.64 1.32
C CYS A 246 -12.30 10.46 2.00
N LEU A 247 -11.46 11.14 1.22
CA LEU A 247 -10.42 12.01 1.73
C LEU A 247 -10.96 13.43 1.81
N GLU A 248 -10.84 14.02 3.00
CA GLU A 248 -11.09 15.44 3.20
C GLU A 248 -9.78 16.19 3.03
N THR A 249 -9.75 17.10 2.06
CA THR A 249 -8.63 18.01 1.89
C THR A 249 -9.07 19.40 2.27
N THR A 250 -8.28 20.08 3.09
CA THR A 250 -8.38 21.53 3.23
C THR A 250 -7.78 22.14 1.97
N GLY A 251 -8.57 22.31 0.91
CA GLY A 251 -8.12 23.08 -0.25
C GLY A 251 -7.79 24.51 0.19
N GLY A 252 -6.95 25.20 -0.59
CA GLY A 252 -6.57 26.58 -0.28
C GLY A 252 -7.72 27.54 -0.56
N ASP A 253 -7.52 28.50 -1.45
CA ASP A 253 -8.53 29.54 -1.70
C ASP A 253 -9.84 28.98 -2.31
N GLY A 254 -9.78 27.76 -2.88
CA GLY A 254 -10.92 27.03 -3.43
C GLY A 254 -11.85 26.36 -2.41
N GLY A 255 -11.46 26.31 -1.13
CA GLY A 255 -12.21 25.60 -0.09
C GLY A 255 -11.94 24.09 -0.06
N ALA A 256 -12.55 23.40 0.91
CA ALA A 256 -12.34 21.96 1.09
C ALA A 256 -12.84 21.14 -0.12
N VAL A 257 -12.05 20.16 -0.54
CA VAL A 257 -12.41 19.21 -1.59
C VAL A 257 -12.39 17.81 -1.03
N ASP A 258 -13.54 17.14 -1.14
CA ASP A 258 -13.73 15.78 -0.69
C ASP A 258 -13.81 14.84 -1.90
N PHE A 259 -12.95 13.82 -1.94
CA PHE A 259 -12.93 12.86 -3.03
C PHE A 259 -12.59 11.45 -2.59
N CYS A 260 -13.10 10.48 -3.34
CA CYS A 260 -12.84 9.08 -3.15
C CYS A 260 -11.41 8.73 -3.56
N SER A 261 -10.68 8.10 -2.66
CA SER A 261 -9.36 7.55 -2.90
C SER A 261 -9.24 6.14 -2.33
N GLN A 262 -8.09 5.51 -2.53
CA GLN A 262 -7.74 4.20 -2.02
C GLN A 262 -6.35 4.31 -1.40
N ARG A 263 -6.11 3.56 -0.33
CA ARG A 263 -4.76 3.48 0.27
C ARG A 263 -3.87 2.65 -0.63
N CYS A 264 -2.60 2.98 -0.65
CA CYS A 264 -1.60 2.34 -1.48
C CYS A 264 -0.20 2.52 -0.86
N VAL A 265 0.78 1.81 -1.39
CA VAL A 265 2.19 1.99 -1.03
C VAL A 265 2.79 3.02 -1.97
N PHE A 266 3.30 4.13 -1.44
CA PHE A 266 3.87 5.20 -2.24
C PHE A 266 4.97 4.65 -3.17
N GLY A 267 4.90 5.00 -4.45
CA GLY A 267 5.81 4.48 -5.49
C GLY A 267 5.47 3.08 -6.02
N ASN A 268 4.38 2.44 -5.56
CA ASN A 268 3.88 1.23 -6.20
C ASN A 268 2.98 1.58 -7.39
N ASP A 269 3.56 1.54 -8.59
CA ASP A 269 2.85 1.79 -9.85
C ASP A 269 1.76 0.76 -10.17
N TYR A 270 1.69 -0.38 -9.49
CA TYR A 270 0.60 -1.35 -9.70
C TYR A 270 -0.61 -1.09 -8.80
N SER A 271 -0.51 -0.12 -7.89
CA SER A 271 -1.63 0.33 -7.08
C SER A 271 -2.62 1.15 -7.90
N CYS A 272 -3.77 1.49 -7.30
CA CYS A 272 -4.71 2.44 -7.88
C CYS A 272 -5.29 2.03 -9.25
N ALA A 273 -5.42 0.72 -9.50
CA ALA A 273 -5.93 0.14 -10.75
C ALA A 273 -5.09 0.46 -12.00
N TYR A 274 -3.82 0.83 -11.84
CA TYR A 274 -2.89 1.13 -12.94
C TYR A 274 -2.33 -0.11 -13.66
N SER A 275 -2.55 -1.32 -13.12
CA SER A 275 -2.06 -2.57 -13.70
C SER A 275 -2.60 -2.89 -15.10
N ASP A 276 -3.64 -2.19 -15.57
CA ASP A 276 -4.08 -2.24 -16.96
C ASP A 276 -3.49 -1.03 -17.72
N PRO A 277 -2.49 -1.22 -18.60
CA PRO A 277 -1.93 -0.13 -19.41
C PRO A 277 -2.94 0.49 -20.36
N ASN A 278 -4.13 -0.10 -20.53
CA ASN A 278 -5.25 0.44 -21.31
C ASN A 278 -6.33 1.09 -20.44
N ALA A 279 -6.19 1.11 -19.11
CA ALA A 279 -7.17 1.76 -18.23
C ALA A 279 -7.29 3.26 -18.51
N GLY A 280 -6.26 3.87 -19.11
CA GLY A 280 -6.23 5.29 -19.42
C GLY A 280 -6.53 6.14 -18.19
N VAL A 281 -7.36 7.16 -18.34
CA VAL A 281 -7.76 8.08 -17.25
C VAL A 281 -8.68 7.43 -16.19
N ALA A 282 -9.06 6.15 -16.33
CA ALA A 282 -9.81 5.44 -15.29
C ALA A 282 -8.90 4.91 -14.16
N ALA A 283 -7.59 4.79 -14.42
CA ALA A 283 -6.59 4.42 -13.42
C ALA A 283 -6.19 5.61 -12.55
N GLY A 284 -5.37 5.34 -11.55
CA GLY A 284 -4.69 6.34 -10.74
C GLY A 284 -3.24 5.98 -10.47
N VAL A 285 -2.58 6.81 -9.68
CA VAL A 285 -1.20 6.64 -9.23
C VAL A 285 -1.11 6.87 -7.72
N CYS A 286 -0.22 6.14 -7.05
CA CYS A 286 -0.05 6.23 -5.61
C CYS A 286 0.91 7.37 -5.22
N ILE A 287 0.39 8.58 -5.09
CA ILE A 287 1.21 9.80 -4.95
C ILE A 287 0.73 10.77 -3.87
N LEU A 288 -0.49 10.60 -3.36
CA LEU A 288 -1.04 11.53 -2.38
C LEU A 288 -0.59 11.11 -0.99
N GLY A 289 0.45 11.76 -0.49
CA GLY A 289 0.96 11.54 0.85
C GLY A 289 -0.09 11.80 1.94
N SER A 290 -0.07 11.00 3.00
CA SER A 290 -0.93 11.19 4.18
C SER A 290 -0.56 12.41 5.04
N THR A 291 0.72 12.79 5.03
CA THR A 291 1.37 13.82 5.85
C THR A 291 2.15 14.84 5.03
N GLY A 292 2.34 14.59 3.73
CA GLY A 292 3.01 15.47 2.78
C GLY A 292 4.54 15.36 2.74
N ASN A 293 5.11 14.29 3.31
CA ASN A 293 6.56 14.03 3.27
C ASN A 293 6.92 12.58 2.93
N GLU A 294 5.94 11.79 2.49
CA GLU A 294 6.06 10.36 2.19
C GLU A 294 7.15 10.07 1.17
N ASN A 295 7.90 8.99 1.40
CA ASN A 295 8.78 8.39 0.41
C ASN A 295 8.26 7.01 -0.02
N ILE A 296 8.95 6.42 -0.99
CA ILE A 296 8.71 5.05 -1.46
C ILE A 296 8.60 4.09 -0.26
N GLY A 297 7.53 3.30 -0.21
CA GLY A 297 7.27 2.34 0.87
C GLY A 297 6.35 2.85 1.99
N ASP A 298 6.04 4.14 2.04
CA ASP A 298 5.11 4.70 3.03
C ASP A 298 3.64 4.57 2.58
N GLU A 299 2.70 4.71 3.52
CA GLU A 299 1.27 4.81 3.20
C GLU A 299 0.99 6.10 2.44
N ALA A 300 0.30 5.96 1.32
CA ALA A 300 -0.21 7.06 0.54
C ALA A 300 -1.60 6.73 0.00
N PHE A 301 -2.10 7.64 -0.82
CA PHE A 301 -3.40 7.57 -1.43
C PHE A 301 -3.33 7.75 -2.94
N CYS A 302 -4.29 7.13 -3.62
CA CYS A 302 -4.41 7.19 -5.06
C CYS A 302 -4.91 8.56 -5.53
N ALA A 303 -4.20 9.17 -6.49
CA ALA A 303 -4.71 10.25 -7.33
C ALA A 303 -5.22 9.65 -8.64
N LYS A 304 -6.37 10.11 -9.14
CA LYS A 304 -6.89 9.69 -10.45
C LYS A 304 -6.05 10.30 -11.58
N LEU A 305 -5.81 9.57 -12.66
CA LEU A 305 -5.20 10.12 -13.88
C LEU A 305 -6.19 11.00 -14.66
N CYS A 306 -5.67 11.96 -15.42
CA CYS A 306 -6.47 12.85 -16.26
C CYS A 306 -5.68 13.35 -17.48
N ASP A 307 -6.40 13.71 -18.55
CA ASP A 307 -5.86 14.46 -19.68
C ASP A 307 -6.34 15.93 -19.64
N LYS A 308 -7.50 16.16 -19.02
CA LYS A 308 -8.18 17.44 -18.91
C LYS A 308 -8.98 17.52 -17.61
N VAL A 309 -9.41 18.73 -17.25
CA VAL A 309 -10.13 18.98 -15.99
C VAL A 309 -11.43 18.16 -15.86
N GLU A 310 -12.12 17.88 -16.97
CA GLU A 310 -13.37 17.11 -16.96
C GLU A 310 -13.17 15.64 -16.59
N ASP A 311 -11.93 15.13 -16.62
CA ASP A 311 -11.63 13.77 -16.18
C ASP A 311 -11.58 13.67 -14.64
N CYS A 312 -11.51 14.81 -13.94
CA CYS A 312 -11.52 14.94 -12.49
C CYS A 312 -12.95 15.17 -11.98
N PRO A 313 -13.63 14.13 -11.47
CA PRO A 313 -15.07 14.19 -11.24
C PRO A 313 -15.47 14.90 -9.94
N ALA A 314 -14.58 14.99 -8.96
CA ALA A 314 -14.86 15.75 -7.74
C ALA A 314 -14.79 17.27 -8.02
N PRO A 315 -15.82 18.05 -7.61
CA PRO A 315 -15.80 19.50 -7.73
C PRO A 315 -14.59 20.12 -7.03
N GLY A 316 -13.93 21.09 -7.66
CA GLY A 316 -12.76 21.76 -7.09
C GLY A 316 -11.42 21.05 -7.35
N MET A 317 -11.43 19.88 -8.00
CA MET A 317 -10.21 19.28 -8.53
C MET A 317 -9.83 19.87 -9.89
N PHE A 318 -8.54 19.91 -10.18
CA PHE A 318 -8.00 20.24 -11.50
C PHE A 318 -7.08 19.13 -12.01
N CYS A 319 -6.85 19.12 -13.32
CA CYS A 319 -5.90 18.20 -13.93
C CYS A 319 -4.51 18.83 -13.98
N ASP A 320 -3.60 18.35 -13.13
CA ASP A 320 -2.21 18.79 -13.12
C ASP A 320 -1.40 18.02 -14.17
N ASN A 321 -1.06 18.70 -15.25
CA ASN A 321 -0.17 18.22 -16.31
C ASN A 321 1.27 18.78 -16.16
N SER A 322 1.55 19.53 -15.09
CA SER A 322 2.85 20.17 -14.87
C SER A 322 3.84 19.24 -14.19
N SER A 323 3.36 18.32 -13.34
CA SER A 323 4.15 17.20 -12.83
C SER A 323 4.62 16.29 -13.97
N THR A 324 5.74 15.57 -13.78
CA THR A 324 6.21 14.58 -14.74
C THR A 324 5.07 13.63 -15.11
N PRO A 325 4.59 13.64 -16.36
CA PRO A 325 3.35 12.96 -16.70
C PRO A 325 3.50 11.45 -16.50
N TYR A 326 2.53 10.84 -15.82
CA TYR A 326 2.49 9.41 -15.57
C TYR A 326 1.97 8.72 -16.84
N ASN A 327 2.89 8.09 -17.59
CA ASN A 327 2.59 7.51 -18.90
C ASN A 327 1.91 8.49 -19.89
N GLY A 328 2.22 9.78 -19.77
CA GLY A 328 1.65 10.82 -20.64
C GLY A 328 0.36 11.46 -20.13
N HIS A 329 -0.12 11.07 -18.95
CA HIS A 329 -1.29 11.63 -18.29
C HIS A 329 -0.90 12.56 -17.13
N GLY A 330 -1.73 13.55 -16.85
CA GLY A 330 -1.71 14.32 -15.62
C GLY A 330 -2.40 13.59 -14.47
N VAL A 331 -2.51 14.27 -13.33
CA VAL A 331 -3.16 13.76 -12.12
C VAL A 331 -4.21 14.74 -11.60
N CYS A 332 -5.34 14.21 -11.13
CA CYS A 332 -6.37 15.00 -10.48
C CYS A 332 -5.92 15.38 -9.07
N LEU A 333 -5.76 16.68 -8.83
CA LEU A 333 -5.39 17.26 -7.54
C LEU A 333 -6.42 18.31 -7.10
N PRO A 334 -6.65 18.51 -5.78
CA PRO A 334 -7.40 19.65 -5.29
C PRO A 334 -6.75 20.96 -5.75
N ALA A 335 -7.55 21.94 -6.16
CA ALA A 335 -7.02 23.25 -6.52
C ALA A 335 -6.24 23.87 -5.34
N PRO A 336 -5.09 24.53 -5.62
CA PRO A 336 -4.34 25.27 -4.61
C PRO A 336 -5.16 26.44 -4.03
#